data_AF-A0A6J4YJV3-F1
#
_entry.id   AF-A0A6J4YJV3-F1
#
_cell.length_a   1.000
_cell.length_b   1.000
_cell.length_c   1.000
_cell.angle_alpha   90.00
_cell.angle_beta   90.00
_cell.angle_gamma   90.00
#
_symmetry.space_group_name_H-M   'P 1'
#
loop_
_entity.id
_entity.type
_entity.pdbx_description
1 polymer ?
#
loop_
_entity_poly.entity_id
_entity_poly.type
_entity_poly.pdbx_seq_one_letter_code
_entity_poly.pdbx_strand_id
1 'polypeptide(L)' 'MNDASHLTVYGGIPTLLCGPRGGNTCEANEYPEVDSLVRLLRGSIGIPC' A
#
# COMPACT_ATOMS: atom_id res chain seq x y z
N MET A 1 9.86 -3.61 -9.93
CA MET A 1 9.61 -2.19 -10.26
C MET A 1 8.13 -1.92 -9.99
N ASN A 2 7.76 -0.76 -9.48
CA ASN A 2 6.36 -0.38 -9.24
C ASN A 2 6.08 0.99 -9.85
N ASP A 3 4.80 1.36 -9.98
CA ASP A 3 4.39 2.63 -10.62
C ASP A 3 4.96 3.85 -9.88
N ALA A 4 5.13 3.77 -8.55
CA ALA A 4 5.76 4.84 -7.77
C ALA A 4 7.21 5.11 -8.22
N SER A 5 7.92 4.12 -8.75
CA SER A 5 9.27 4.29 -9.30
C SER A 5 9.24 5.23 -10.50
N HIS A 6 8.19 5.20 -11.34
CA HIS A 6 8.03 6.11 -12.47
C HIS A 6 7.83 7.57 -12.03
N LEU A 7 7.24 7.79 -10.85
CA LEU A 7 7.08 9.12 -10.26
C LEU A 7 8.41 9.66 -9.72
N THR A 8 9.27 8.79 -9.18
CA THR A 8 10.57 9.21 -8.63
C THR A 8 11.60 9.63 -9.69
N VAL A 9 11.48 9.15 -10.94
CA VAL A 9 12.41 9.45 -12.04
C VAL A 9 12.48 10.95 -12.34
N TYR A 10 11.36 11.67 -12.24
CA TYR A 10 11.28 13.09 -12.57
C TYR A 10 11.47 14.02 -11.36
N GLY A 11 11.50 13.45 -10.14
CA GLY A 11 11.55 14.21 -8.89
C GLY A 11 10.32 15.11 -8.67
N GLY A 12 10.25 15.75 -7.51
CA GLY A 12 9.34 16.88 -7.27
C GLY A 12 8.01 16.57 -6.55
N ILE A 13 7.61 15.30 -6.38
CA ILE A 13 6.41 14.94 -5.63
C ILE A 13 6.76 13.97 -4.49
N PRO A 14 6.59 14.37 -3.20
CA PRO A 14 6.67 13.44 -2.08
C PRO A 14 5.66 12.31 -2.28
N THR A 15 6.16 11.09 -2.45
CA THR A 15 5.35 9.92 -2.79
C THR A 15 5.51 8.88 -1.69
N LEU A 16 4.40 8.43 -1.13
CA LEU A 16 4.36 7.32 -0.16
C LEU A 16 3.70 6.11 -0.83
N LEU A 17 4.37 4.97 -0.78
CA LEU A 17 3.79 3.69 -1.16
C LEU A 17 3.31 2.99 0.12
N CYS A 18 2.01 2.77 0.23
CA CYS A 18 1.41 2.06 1.36
C CYS A 18 0.27 1.16 0.87
N GLY A 19 0.02 0.09 1.60
CA GLY A 19 -0.98 -0.93 1.30
C GLY A 19 -1.18 -1.85 2.49
N PRO A 20 -2.24 -2.68 2.50
CA PRO A 20 -2.44 -3.66 3.55
C PRO A 20 -1.38 -4.76 3.45
N ARG A 21 -1.08 -5.40 4.58
CA ARG A 21 -0.29 -6.63 4.62
C ARG A 21 -1.09 -7.78 4.00
N GLY A 22 -0.38 -8.79 3.54
CA GLY A 22 -0.92 -9.95 2.86
C GLY A 22 0.22 -10.82 2.36
N GLY A 23 -0.11 -11.85 1.59
CA GLY A 23 0.87 -12.78 1.05
C GLY A 23 0.45 -13.40 -0.27
N ASN A 24 1.40 -14.09 -0.88
CA ASN A 24 1.23 -14.86 -2.13
C ASN A 24 0.77 -14.00 -3.32
N THR A 25 1.28 -12.77 -3.44
CA THR A 25 1.02 -11.91 -4.59
C THR A 25 1.34 -12.65 -5.89
N CYS A 26 0.40 -12.64 -6.83
CA CYS A 26 0.47 -13.36 -8.12
C CYS A 26 0.33 -14.89 -8.04
N GLU A 27 -0.10 -15.45 -6.91
CA GLU A 27 -0.39 -16.88 -6.77
C GLU A 27 -1.90 -17.12 -6.59
N ALA A 28 -2.36 -18.35 -6.85
CA ALA A 28 -3.79 -18.69 -6.75
C ALA A 28 -4.38 -18.58 -5.33
N ASN A 29 -3.51 -18.49 -4.31
CA ASN A 29 -3.86 -18.38 -2.90
C ASN A 29 -3.44 -17.03 -2.31
N GLU A 30 -3.43 -15.97 -3.12
CA GLU A 30 -3.25 -14.58 -2.67
C GLU A 30 -4.27 -14.20 -1.60
N TYR A 31 -3.83 -13.55 -0.52
CA TYR A 31 -4.71 -13.12 0.55
C TYR A 31 -4.26 -11.79 1.19
N PRO A 32 -5.20 -10.93 1.59
CA PRO A 32 -4.93 -9.80 2.47
C PRO A 32 -5.11 -10.17 3.95
N GLU A 33 -4.34 -9.51 4.84
CA GLU A 33 -4.60 -9.50 6.28
C GLU A 33 -5.70 -8.48 6.61
N VAL A 34 -6.85 -8.96 7.10
CA VAL A 34 -8.04 -8.11 7.37
C VAL A 34 -7.73 -6.97 8.34
N ASP A 35 -7.02 -7.24 9.44
CA ASP A 35 -6.64 -6.21 10.42
C ASP A 35 -5.76 -5.13 9.81
N SER A 36 -4.87 -5.49 8.88
CA SER A 36 -4.01 -4.52 8.21
C SER A 36 -4.80 -3.64 7.25
N LEU A 37 -5.83 -4.18 6.60
CA LEU A 37 -6.73 -3.43 5.72
C LEU A 37 -7.49 -2.36 6.50
N VAL A 38 -8.08 -2.73 7.64
CA VAL A 38 -8.83 -1.78 8.49
C VAL A 38 -7.93 -0.67 9.01
N ARG A 39 -6.70 -0.99 9.44
CA ARG A 39 -5.73 0.01 9.91
C ARG A 39 -5.32 0.98 8.80
N LEU A 40 -5.04 0.48 7.60
CA LEU A 40 -4.70 1.33 6.45
C LEU A 40 -5.83 2.30 6.13
N LEU A 41 -7.07 1.80 6.05
CA LEU A 41 -8.24 2.60 5.72
C LEU A 41 -8.48 3.70 6.75
N ARG A 42 -8.31 3.41 8.04
CA ARG A 42 -8.41 4.43 9.10
C ARG A 42 -7.31 5.48 8.96
N GLY A 43 -6.07 5.06 8.75
CA GLY A 43 -4.94 5.96 8.57
C GLY A 43 -5.07 6.86 7.34
N SER A 44 -5.60 6.36 6.22
CA SER A 44 -5.73 7.13 4.97
C SER A 44 -6.79 8.23 5.05
N ILE A 45 -7.80 8.08 5.92
CA ILE A 45 -8.81 9.12 6.21
C ILE A 45 -8.49 9.94 7.46
N GLY A 46 -7.28 9.79 8.02
CA GLY A 46 -6.82 10.56 9.18
C GLY A 46 -7.42 10.14 10.51
N ILE A 47 -8.04 8.96 10.59
CA ILE A 47 -8.49 8.38 11.87
C ILE A 47 -7.30 7.64 12.48
N PRO A 48 -6.83 8.04 13.67
CA PRO A 48 -5.74 7.35 14.34
C PRO A 48 -6.11 5.88 14.61
N CYS A 49 -5.13 5.01 14.34
CA CYS A 49 -5.18 3.57 14.52
C CYS A 49 -5.41 3.19 15.98
#